data_AF-D2V1N2-F1
#
_entry.id   AF-D2V1N2-F1
#
_cell.length_a   1.000
_cell.length_b   1.000
_cell.length_c   1.000
_cell.angle_alpha   90.00
_cell.angle_beta   90.00
_cell.angle_gamma   90.00
#
_symmetry.space_group_name_H-M   'P 1'
#
loop_
_entity.id
_entity.type
_entity.pdbx_description
1 polymer ?
#
loop_
_entity_poly.entity_id
_entity_poly.type
_entity_poly.pdbx_seq_one_letter_code
_entity_poly.pdbx_strand_id
1 'polypeptide(L)'
;MSRVQPITENGAVETTTPYTPRKIIESKSKVLNFLTSIKFTLTLIIFLVILSCTIVFDSIWMSVFAGEVSKLSENVRKSEFNLIISNTERSIKKVVLASELAKSQLYSGFDFSNETQSMSHTFRMHKAIKSHLNDLHMLLVGDSNGNMYGIELEETSVMFTIVNQEKDQSYWNCTDPDKNDECIHGDFPERVEPYSDYTFIPQIASNNQGRTLFSPPFIDSHSNQLSIACTSILAIPPSSKTINFVTML
;
A
#
# COMPACT_ATOMS: atom_id res chain seq x y z
N MET A 1 -20.49 -19.30 7.90
CA MET A 1 -21.12 -20.36 8.72
C MET A 1 -20.13 -20.78 9.79
N SER A 2 -20.29 -20.29 11.02
CA SER A 2 -19.48 -20.70 12.18
C SER A 2 -20.45 -21.11 13.28
N ARG A 3 -20.34 -22.37 13.71
CA ARG A 3 -21.23 -23.06 14.65
C ARG A 3 -20.83 -22.64 16.07
N VAL A 4 -21.67 -21.86 16.74
CA VAL A 4 -21.59 -21.63 18.19
C VAL A 4 -22.10 -22.89 18.90
N GLN A 5 -21.24 -23.55 19.67
CA GLN A 5 -21.63 -24.64 20.55
C GLN A 5 -22.01 -24.10 21.95
N PRO A 6 -23.06 -24.63 22.59
CA PRO A 6 -23.42 -24.30 23.97
C PRO A 6 -22.56 -25.10 24.96
N ILE A 7 -22.02 -24.44 25.98
CA ILE A 7 -21.37 -25.10 27.11
C ILE A 7 -22.45 -25.51 28.10
N THR A 8 -22.53 -26.82 28.33
CA THR A 8 -23.42 -27.52 29.24
C THR A 8 -23.01 -27.35 30.70
N GLU A 9 -24.04 -27.08 31.49
CA GLU A 9 -24.18 -27.20 32.93
C GLU A 9 -23.82 -28.61 33.42
N ASN A 10 -22.91 -28.73 34.39
CA ASN A 10 -22.71 -29.95 35.17
C ASN A 10 -22.85 -29.62 36.65
N GLY A 11 -23.92 -30.16 37.23
CA GLY A 11 -24.21 -30.09 38.65
C GLY A 11 -23.25 -30.94 39.48
N ALA A 12 -22.88 -30.40 40.62
CA ALA A 12 -22.42 -31.17 41.76
C ALA A 12 -23.47 -31.01 42.86
N VAL A 13 -24.16 -32.11 43.14
CA VAL A 13 -25.03 -32.31 44.29
C VAL A 13 -24.12 -32.41 45.51
N GLU A 14 -24.13 -31.40 46.38
CA GLU A 14 -23.40 -31.44 47.64
C GLU A 14 -24.37 -31.56 48.82
N THR A 15 -24.08 -32.58 49.62
CA THR A 15 -24.91 -33.22 50.62
C THR A 15 -25.15 -32.30 51.82
N THR A 16 -26.42 -31.98 52.08
CA THR A 16 -26.85 -31.29 53.30
C THR A 16 -26.57 -32.13 54.54
N THR A 17 -25.61 -31.70 55.37
CA THR A 17 -25.48 -32.16 56.76
C THR A 17 -26.13 -31.12 57.69
N PRO A 18 -27.00 -31.54 58.63
CA PRO A 18 -27.63 -30.62 59.56
C PRO A 18 -26.68 -30.43 60.76
N TYR A 19 -25.93 -29.33 60.79
CA TYR A 19 -25.10 -28.97 61.95
C TYR A 19 -25.40 -27.56 62.46
N THR A 20 -26.21 -27.53 63.51
CA THR A 20 -26.26 -26.54 64.63
C THR A 20 -26.01 -25.05 64.34
N PRO A 21 -27.07 -24.21 64.27
CA PRO A 21 -26.92 -22.76 64.23
C PRO A 21 -26.83 -22.21 65.67
N ARG A 22 -25.62 -22.11 66.23
CA ARG A 22 -25.46 -21.37 67.51
C ARG A 22 -24.20 -20.51 67.65
N LYS A 23 -23.26 -20.51 66.69
CA LYS A 23 -22.04 -19.67 66.75
C LYS A 23 -21.95 -18.53 65.71
N ILE A 24 -22.88 -18.44 64.75
CA ILE A 24 -22.84 -17.40 63.70
C ILE A 24 -23.40 -16.06 64.21
N ILE A 25 -24.26 -16.06 65.24
CA ILE A 25 -24.91 -14.83 65.73
C ILE A 25 -23.96 -14.02 66.63
N GLU A 26 -23.09 -14.66 67.42
CA GLU A 26 -22.11 -13.94 68.25
C GLU A 26 -20.96 -13.31 67.45
N SER A 27 -20.57 -13.87 66.29
CA SER A 27 -19.52 -13.26 65.45
C SER A 27 -20.03 -12.02 64.72
N LYS A 28 -21.28 -12.03 64.23
CA LYS A 28 -21.92 -10.85 63.61
C LYS A 28 -22.04 -9.67 64.58
N SER A 29 -22.37 -9.94 65.85
CA SER A 29 -22.43 -8.92 66.91
C SER A 29 -21.07 -8.24 67.17
N LYS A 30 -19.98 -9.02 67.23
CA LYS A 30 -18.63 -8.46 67.42
C LYS A 30 -18.16 -7.63 66.21
N VAL A 31 -18.50 -8.04 65.00
CA VAL A 31 -18.20 -7.27 63.78
C VAL A 31 -18.99 -5.95 63.75
N LEU A 32 -20.28 -5.98 64.11
CA LEU A 32 -21.12 -4.77 64.22
C LEU A 32 -20.61 -3.79 65.29
N ASN A 33 -20.14 -4.30 66.44
CA ASN A 33 -19.55 -3.47 67.50
C ASN A 33 -18.19 -2.87 67.12
N PHE A 34 -17.41 -3.55 66.26
CA PHE A 34 -16.16 -3.02 65.74
C PHE A 34 -16.41 -1.89 64.72
N LEU A 35 -17.45 -2.03 63.89
CA LEU A 35 -17.87 -1.02 62.92
C LEU A 35 -18.54 0.22 63.55
N THR A 36 -19.13 0.09 64.74
CA THR A 36 -19.71 1.20 65.52
C THR A 36 -18.71 1.87 66.46
N SER A 37 -17.47 1.37 66.54
CA SER A 37 -16.42 2.03 67.31
C SER A 37 -16.08 3.39 66.69
N ILE A 38 -16.24 4.46 67.47
CA ILE A 38 -15.94 5.84 67.07
C ILE A 38 -14.54 5.97 66.45
N LYS A 39 -13.55 5.24 66.99
CA LYS A 39 -12.17 5.25 66.45
C LYS A 39 -12.09 4.66 65.03
N PHE A 40 -12.84 3.60 64.77
CA PHE A 40 -12.91 2.98 63.44
C PHE A 40 -13.63 3.90 62.44
N THR A 41 -14.78 4.46 62.82
CA THR A 41 -15.51 5.41 61.98
C THR A 41 -14.68 6.63 61.63
N LEU A 42 -13.92 7.19 62.59
CA LEU A 42 -13.07 8.36 62.38
C LEU A 42 -11.88 8.05 61.45
N THR A 43 -11.28 6.87 61.59
CA THR A 43 -10.22 6.39 60.67
C THR A 43 -10.75 6.19 59.25
N LEU A 44 -11.97 5.63 59.14
CA LEU A 44 -12.63 5.40 57.85
C LEU A 44 -13.01 6.70 57.16
N ILE A 45 -13.47 7.71 57.89
CA ILE A 45 -13.72 9.06 57.35
C ILE A 45 -12.43 9.69 56.83
N ILE A 46 -11.33 9.63 57.60
CA ILE A 46 -10.04 10.17 57.15
C ILE A 46 -9.55 9.45 55.89
N PHE A 47 -9.68 8.12 55.84
CA PHE A 47 -9.31 7.34 54.66
C PHE A 47 -10.14 7.73 53.42
N LEU A 48 -11.46 7.88 53.57
CA LEU A 48 -12.33 8.33 52.48
C LEU A 48 -12.01 9.74 52.01
N VAL A 49 -11.62 10.65 52.91
CA VAL A 49 -11.17 12.00 52.55
C VAL A 49 -9.87 11.96 51.75
N ILE A 50 -8.89 11.16 52.19
CA ILE A 50 -7.64 10.98 51.44
C ILE A 50 -7.93 10.40 50.05
N LEU A 51 -8.79 9.39 49.97
CA LEU A 51 -9.15 8.73 48.71
C LEU A 51 -9.93 9.67 47.77
N SER A 52 -10.80 10.54 48.31
CA SER A 52 -11.49 11.55 47.48
C SER A 52 -10.50 12.60 46.96
N CYS A 53 -9.54 13.03 47.78
CA CYS A 53 -8.49 13.93 47.34
C CYS A 53 -7.65 13.32 46.22
N THR A 54 -7.24 12.05 46.32
CA THR A 54 -6.47 11.40 45.25
C THR A 54 -7.27 11.29 43.95
N ILE A 55 -8.55 10.92 44.01
CA ILE A 55 -9.40 10.84 42.81
C ILE A 55 -9.53 12.21 42.12
N VAL A 56 -9.72 13.28 42.91
CA VAL A 56 -9.81 14.64 42.36
C VAL A 56 -8.49 15.06 41.72
N PHE A 57 -7.36 14.79 42.37
CA PHE A 57 -6.04 15.08 41.80
C PHE A 57 -5.78 14.30 40.51
N ASP A 58 -6.08 13.00 40.48
CA ASP A 58 -5.92 12.17 39.29
C ASP A 58 -6.84 12.64 38.16
N SER A 59 -8.07 13.05 38.47
CA SER A 59 -9.00 13.61 37.46
C SER A 59 -8.47 14.91 36.86
N ILE A 60 -7.87 15.78 37.66
CA ILE A 60 -7.27 17.04 37.18
C ILE A 60 -6.06 16.72 36.30
N TRP A 61 -5.17 15.83 36.75
CA TRP A 61 -4.00 15.40 36.00
C TRP A 61 -4.39 14.79 34.65
N MET A 62 -5.36 13.88 34.64
CA MET A 62 -5.87 13.25 33.42
C MET A 62 -6.48 14.29 32.47
N SER A 63 -7.21 15.27 32.99
CA SER A 63 -7.82 16.32 32.16
C SER A 63 -6.78 17.22 31.49
N VAL A 64 -5.75 17.63 32.24
CA VAL A 64 -4.66 18.45 31.71
C VAL A 64 -3.79 17.67 30.73
N PHE A 65 -3.43 16.43 31.07
CA PHE A 65 -2.58 15.60 30.25
C PHE A 65 -3.27 15.13 28.97
N ALA A 66 -4.57 14.82 29.02
CA ALA A 66 -5.34 14.44 27.84
C ALA A 66 -5.35 15.54 26.76
N GLY A 67 -5.44 16.81 27.17
CA GLY A 67 -5.39 17.94 26.24
C GLY A 67 -4.05 18.04 25.51
N GLU A 68 -2.94 17.95 26.24
CA GLU A 68 -1.60 18.03 25.66
C GLU A 68 -1.25 16.79 24.82
N VAL A 69 -1.63 15.60 25.25
CA VAL A 69 -1.46 14.37 24.45
C VAL A 69 -2.26 14.43 23.16
N SER A 70 -3.49 14.96 23.20
CA SER A 70 -4.32 15.12 22.00
C SER A 70 -3.66 16.07 20.98
N LYS A 71 -3.18 17.24 21.45
CA LYS A 71 -2.46 18.19 20.59
C LYS A 71 -1.17 17.60 20.01
N LEU A 72 -0.39 16.89 20.83
CA LEU A 72 0.84 16.25 20.38
C LEU A 72 0.53 15.18 19.33
N SER A 73 -0.49 14.35 19.56
CA SER A 73 -0.96 13.33 18.63
C SER A 73 -1.42 13.95 17.30
N GLU A 74 -2.16 15.06 17.35
CA GLU A 74 -2.59 15.79 16.16
C GLU A 74 -1.39 16.37 15.38
N ASN A 75 -0.43 16.96 16.09
CA ASN A 75 0.77 17.52 15.47
C ASN A 75 1.64 16.46 14.80
N VAL A 76 1.85 15.31 15.47
CA VAL A 76 2.58 14.18 14.89
C VAL A 76 1.83 13.64 13.66
N ARG A 77 0.51 13.42 13.76
CA ARG A 77 -0.29 12.96 12.62
C ARG A 77 -0.22 13.94 11.44
N LYS A 78 -0.27 15.26 11.68
CA LYS A 78 -0.11 16.28 10.63
C LYS A 78 1.28 16.24 10.02
N SER A 79 2.33 16.10 10.83
CA SER A 79 3.71 16.00 10.35
C SER A 79 3.91 14.79 9.45
N GLU A 80 3.45 13.61 9.87
CA GLU A 80 3.51 12.38 9.07
C GLU A 80 2.69 12.51 7.79
N PHE A 81 1.50 13.09 7.86
CA PHE A 81 0.66 13.29 6.67
C PHE A 81 1.30 14.27 5.68
N ASN A 82 1.93 15.34 6.16
CA ASN A 82 2.67 16.28 5.32
C ASN A 82 3.89 15.60 4.66
N LEU A 83 4.56 14.70 5.36
CA LEU A 83 5.66 13.92 4.81
C LEU A 83 5.17 12.99 3.69
N ILE A 84 4.03 12.31 3.88
CA ILE A 84 3.39 11.49 2.84
C ILE A 84 3.02 12.33 1.62
N ILE A 85 2.41 13.51 1.82
CA ILE A 85 2.07 14.42 0.72
C ILE A 85 3.33 14.86 -0.03
N SER A 86 4.38 15.29 0.70
CA SER A 86 5.61 15.78 0.09
C SER A 86 6.33 14.69 -0.70
N ASN A 87 6.37 13.46 -0.18
CA ASN A 87 6.94 12.32 -0.88
C ASN A 87 6.12 11.96 -2.12
N THR A 88 4.78 11.93 -2.01
CA THR A 88 3.89 11.68 -3.14
C THR A 88 4.07 12.73 -4.24
N GLU A 89 4.10 14.02 -3.89
CA GLU A 89 4.30 15.11 -4.85
C GLU A 89 5.68 14.99 -5.55
N ARG A 90 6.73 14.65 -4.79
CA ARG A 90 8.07 14.42 -5.34
C ARG A 90 8.08 13.24 -6.31
N SER A 91 7.45 12.12 -5.95
CA SER A 91 7.37 10.93 -6.80
C SER A 91 6.59 11.22 -8.08
N ILE A 92 5.43 11.88 -7.98
CA ILE A 92 4.63 12.29 -9.16
C ILE A 92 5.46 13.18 -10.08
N LYS A 93 6.18 14.18 -9.54
CA LYS A 93 7.05 15.06 -10.34
C LYS A 93 8.14 14.29 -11.08
N LYS A 94 8.77 13.30 -10.43
CA LYS A 94 9.78 12.45 -11.07
C LYS A 94 9.19 11.61 -12.19
N VAL A 95 8.02 11.00 -11.97
CA VAL A 95 7.33 10.20 -12.99
C VAL A 95 6.91 11.06 -14.18
N VAL A 96 6.37 12.25 -13.94
CA VAL A 96 6.02 13.19 -15.03
C VAL A 96 7.27 13.59 -15.82
N LEU A 97 8.38 13.90 -15.14
CA LEU A 97 9.64 14.23 -15.82
C LEU A 97 10.15 13.05 -16.66
N ALA A 98 10.12 11.84 -16.11
CA ALA A 98 10.49 10.63 -16.82
C ALA A 98 9.60 10.41 -18.06
N SER A 99 8.30 10.63 -17.93
CA SER A 99 7.33 10.52 -19.03
C SER A 99 7.60 11.53 -20.15
N GLU A 100 7.90 12.78 -19.83
CA GLU A 100 8.29 13.78 -20.83
C GLU A 100 9.64 13.45 -21.49
N LEU A 101 10.61 12.92 -20.74
CA LEU A 101 11.88 12.43 -21.29
C LEU A 101 11.63 11.28 -22.27
N ALA A 102 10.81 10.30 -21.89
CA ALA A 102 10.43 9.18 -22.73
C ALA A 102 9.76 9.63 -24.03
N LYS A 103 8.78 10.53 -23.92
CA LYS A 103 8.11 11.14 -25.06
C LYS A 103 9.08 11.84 -26.00
N SER A 104 10.06 12.58 -25.47
CA SER A 104 11.07 13.28 -26.25
C SER A 104 11.95 12.32 -27.07
N GLN A 105 12.23 11.13 -26.56
CA GLN A 105 13.04 10.11 -27.25
C GLN A 105 12.28 9.38 -28.37
N LEU A 106 10.94 9.37 -28.32
CA LEU A 106 10.11 8.71 -29.34
C LEU A 106 9.78 9.60 -30.55
N TYR A 107 10.05 10.91 -30.49
CA TYR A 107 9.65 11.87 -31.53
C TYR A 107 10.38 11.71 -32.88
N SER A 108 11.54 11.04 -32.95
CA SER A 108 12.35 10.97 -34.18
C SER A 108 12.54 9.56 -34.70
N GLY A 109 11.78 9.19 -35.74
CA GLY A 109 12.04 7.99 -36.55
C GLY A 109 11.75 6.66 -35.86
N PHE A 110 10.95 6.66 -34.79
CA PHE A 110 10.53 5.44 -34.11
C PHE A 110 9.50 4.70 -34.96
N ASP A 111 9.85 3.49 -35.41
CA ASP A 111 8.97 2.58 -36.12
C ASP A 111 8.59 1.41 -35.21
N PHE A 112 7.34 1.41 -34.74
CA PHE A 112 6.81 0.35 -33.89
C PHE A 112 6.81 -1.03 -34.57
N SER A 113 6.79 -1.07 -35.91
CA SER A 113 6.81 -2.34 -36.65
C SER A 113 8.18 -3.01 -36.68
N ASN A 114 9.24 -2.27 -36.33
CA ASN A 114 10.60 -2.79 -36.22
C ASN A 114 10.90 -3.18 -34.77
N GLU A 115 10.77 -4.46 -34.46
CA GLU A 115 10.98 -5.01 -33.11
C GLU A 115 12.38 -4.69 -32.55
N THR A 116 13.43 -4.88 -33.36
CA THR A 116 14.82 -4.62 -32.95
C THR A 116 15.02 -3.13 -32.61
N GLN A 117 14.44 -2.24 -33.41
CA GLN A 117 14.47 -0.81 -33.12
C GLN A 117 13.69 -0.50 -31.83
N SER A 118 12.48 -1.05 -31.69
CA SER A 118 11.64 -0.87 -30.51
C SER A 118 12.37 -1.29 -29.23
N MET A 119 13.00 -2.46 -29.24
CA MET A 119 13.80 -2.97 -28.13
C MET A 119 14.99 -2.07 -27.79
N SER A 120 15.79 -1.67 -28.78
CA SER A 120 16.95 -0.78 -28.53
C SER A 120 16.51 0.56 -27.96
N HIS A 121 15.41 1.13 -28.49
CA HIS A 121 14.85 2.39 -27.98
C HIS A 121 14.27 2.24 -26.56
N THR A 122 13.46 1.23 -26.28
CA THR A 122 12.86 1.03 -24.94
C THR A 122 13.93 0.75 -23.89
N PHE A 123 14.98 0.01 -24.24
CA PHE A 123 16.10 -0.25 -23.33
C PHE A 123 16.92 1.00 -23.02
N ARG A 124 17.26 1.81 -24.03
CA ARG A 124 17.97 3.09 -23.81
C ARG A 124 17.12 4.07 -22.99
N MET A 125 15.83 4.12 -23.27
CA MET A 125 14.87 4.92 -22.51
C MET A 125 14.81 4.44 -21.06
N HIS A 126 14.77 3.12 -20.83
CA HIS A 126 14.85 2.53 -19.49
C HIS A 126 16.11 2.97 -18.75
N LYS A 127 17.31 2.85 -19.34
CA LYS A 127 18.56 3.30 -18.70
C LYS A 127 18.53 4.80 -18.37
N ALA A 128 17.99 5.63 -19.26
CA ALA A 128 17.84 7.06 -19.03
C ALA A 128 16.89 7.36 -17.85
N ILE A 129 15.76 6.68 -17.77
CA ILE A 129 14.78 6.88 -16.70
C ILE A 129 15.26 6.30 -15.36
N LYS A 130 15.89 5.12 -15.35
CA LYS A 130 16.42 4.46 -14.14
C LYS A 130 17.37 5.37 -13.35
N SER A 131 18.11 6.25 -14.04
CA SER A 131 18.98 7.23 -13.38
C SER A 131 18.23 8.31 -12.57
N HIS A 132 16.94 8.50 -12.81
CA HIS A 132 16.08 9.49 -12.14
C HIS A 132 14.99 8.86 -11.26
N LEU A 133 14.55 7.65 -11.61
CA LEU A 133 13.47 6.91 -10.97
C LEU A 133 13.93 5.47 -10.70
N ASN A 134 14.37 5.21 -9.47
CA ASN A 134 14.82 3.88 -9.05
C ASN A 134 13.66 2.88 -8.91
N ASP A 135 12.46 3.40 -8.61
CA ASP A 135 11.28 2.59 -8.29
C ASP A 135 10.41 2.32 -9.54
N LEU A 136 11.00 2.38 -10.74
CA LEU A 136 10.31 2.04 -11.98
C LEU A 136 10.24 0.51 -12.10
N HIS A 137 9.02 -0.05 -12.11
CA HIS A 137 8.84 -1.49 -12.24
C HIS A 137 8.75 -1.89 -13.71
N MET A 138 8.03 -1.11 -14.53
CA MET A 138 7.87 -1.43 -15.94
C MET A 138 7.81 -0.18 -16.81
N LEU A 139 8.38 -0.27 -18.00
CA LEU A 139 8.37 0.77 -19.02
C LEU A 139 7.92 0.18 -20.34
N LEU A 140 6.71 0.52 -20.77
CA LEU A 140 6.11 0.04 -22.00
C LEU A 140 5.96 1.19 -23.00
N VAL A 141 6.17 0.89 -24.27
CA VAL A 141 5.79 1.72 -25.41
C VAL A 141 4.79 0.90 -26.21
N GLY A 142 3.62 1.46 -26.48
CA GLY A 142 2.55 0.74 -27.16
C GLY A 142 1.94 1.48 -28.34
N ASP A 143 1.22 0.72 -29.16
CA ASP A 143 0.44 1.22 -30.30
C ASP A 143 -1.06 1.32 -29.98
N SER A 144 -1.84 1.95 -30.87
CA SER A 144 -3.30 2.05 -30.70
C SER A 144 -4.05 0.71 -30.65
N ASN A 145 -3.41 -0.38 -31.05
CA ASN A 145 -4.01 -1.71 -31.05
C ASN A 145 -3.75 -2.44 -29.71
N GLY A 146 -3.00 -1.84 -28.79
CA GLY A 146 -2.68 -2.45 -27.50
C GLY A 146 -1.51 -3.43 -27.56
N ASN A 147 -0.76 -3.47 -28.66
CA ASN A 147 0.55 -4.10 -28.66
C ASN A 147 1.53 -3.18 -27.93
N MET A 148 2.44 -3.75 -27.14
CA MET A 148 3.42 -3.01 -26.37
C MET A 148 4.77 -3.72 -26.36
N TYR A 149 5.84 -2.93 -26.43
CA TYR A 149 7.22 -3.34 -26.24
C TYR A 149 7.78 -2.61 -25.04
N GLY A 150 8.58 -3.27 -24.22
CA GLY A 150 9.07 -2.59 -23.03
C GLY A 150 10.14 -3.30 -22.26
N ILE A 151 10.49 -2.72 -21.12
CA ILE A 151 11.41 -3.27 -20.15
C ILE A 151 10.67 -3.43 -18.83
N GLU A 152 10.76 -4.62 -18.25
CA GLU A 152 10.31 -4.93 -16.91
C GLU A 152 11.52 -5.13 -16.00
N LEU A 153 11.41 -4.65 -14.77
CA LEU A 153 12.40 -4.82 -13.71
C LEU A 153 11.83 -5.72 -12.64
N GLU A 154 12.41 -6.89 -12.49
CA GLU A 154 12.22 -7.69 -11.30
C GLU A 154 13.36 -7.45 -10.31
N GLU A 155 13.25 -8.01 -9.10
CA GLU A 155 14.20 -7.80 -8.01
C GLU A 155 15.66 -8.05 -8.40
N THR A 156 15.91 -8.95 -9.36
CA THR A 156 17.27 -9.40 -9.73
C THR A 156 17.57 -9.36 -11.22
N SER A 157 16.60 -8.98 -12.06
CA SER A 157 16.70 -9.11 -13.51
C SER A 157 16.04 -7.93 -14.22
N VAL A 158 16.54 -7.64 -15.42
CA VAL A 158 15.94 -6.68 -16.35
C VAL A 158 15.49 -7.50 -17.55
N MET A 159 14.20 -7.47 -17.86
CA MET A 159 13.61 -8.26 -18.93
C MET A 159 13.06 -7.34 -20.02
N PHE A 160 13.32 -7.68 -21.28
CA PHE A 160 12.56 -7.15 -22.40
C PHE A 160 11.22 -7.88 -22.48
N THR A 161 10.13 -7.13 -22.60
CA THR A 161 8.77 -7.66 -22.64
C THR A 161 8.08 -7.29 -23.95
N ILE A 162 7.37 -8.26 -24.51
CA ILE A 162 6.45 -8.07 -25.63
C ILE A 162 5.06 -8.47 -25.16
N VAL A 163 4.15 -7.49 -25.19
CA VAL A 163 2.74 -7.67 -24.90
C VAL A 163 2.00 -7.52 -26.22
N ASN A 164 1.38 -8.59 -26.70
CA ASN A 164 0.58 -8.56 -27.92
C ASN A 164 -0.89 -8.71 -27.57
N GLN A 165 -1.75 -7.98 -28.30
CA GLN A 165 -3.18 -8.17 -28.12
C GLN A 165 -3.57 -9.61 -28.50
N GLU A 166 -4.40 -10.25 -27.68
CA GLU A 166 -4.92 -11.62 -27.89
C GLU A 166 -3.85 -12.73 -27.94
N LYS A 167 -2.62 -12.45 -27.50
CA LYS A 167 -1.54 -13.44 -27.40
C LYS A 167 -0.91 -13.41 -26.02
N ASP A 168 -0.20 -14.49 -25.72
CA ASP A 168 0.60 -14.59 -24.50
C ASP A 168 1.72 -13.55 -24.50
N GLN A 169 2.03 -13.07 -23.31
CA GLN A 169 3.13 -12.13 -23.05
C GLN A 169 4.43 -12.90 -23.02
N SER A 170 5.48 -12.33 -23.61
CA SER A 170 6.78 -12.99 -23.70
C SER A 170 7.85 -12.10 -23.09
N TYR A 171 8.73 -12.71 -22.29
CA TYR A 171 9.78 -12.00 -21.57
C TYR A 171 11.14 -12.61 -21.87
N TRP A 172 12.10 -11.73 -22.14
CA TRP A 172 13.48 -12.04 -22.46
C TRP A 172 14.42 -11.43 -21.43
N ASN A 173 15.25 -12.23 -20.78
CA ASN A 173 16.26 -11.71 -19.86
C ASN A 173 17.37 -10.97 -20.61
N CYS A 174 17.60 -9.70 -20.24
CA CYS A 174 18.73 -8.94 -20.73
C CYS A 174 20.01 -9.36 -19.99
N THR A 175 21.03 -9.78 -20.74
CA THR A 175 22.35 -10.13 -20.23
C THR A 175 23.15 -8.87 -19.92
N ASP A 176 23.73 -8.80 -18.72
CA ASP A 176 24.58 -7.68 -18.25
C ASP A 176 24.00 -6.28 -18.58
N PRO A 177 22.76 -5.96 -18.15
CA PRO A 177 22.05 -4.74 -18.57
C PRO A 177 22.77 -3.44 -18.16
N ASP A 178 23.60 -3.49 -17.12
CA ASP A 178 24.37 -2.33 -16.67
C ASP A 178 25.53 -2.00 -17.62
N LYS A 179 26.15 -3.02 -18.24
CA LYS A 179 27.32 -2.86 -19.12
C LYS A 179 26.96 -2.63 -20.58
N ASN A 180 25.83 -3.16 -21.02
CA ASN A 180 25.41 -3.10 -22.41
C ASN A 180 24.52 -1.87 -22.66
N ASP A 181 24.62 -1.28 -23.84
CA ASP A 181 23.76 -0.16 -24.26
C ASP A 181 22.43 -0.61 -24.86
N GLU A 182 22.29 -1.92 -25.07
CA GLU A 182 21.13 -2.59 -25.65
C GLU A 182 20.83 -3.87 -24.85
N CYS A 183 19.58 -4.33 -24.88
CA CYS A 183 19.21 -5.60 -24.26
C CYS A 183 19.74 -6.75 -25.13
N ILE A 184 20.75 -7.46 -24.64
CA ILE A 184 21.24 -8.69 -25.27
C ILE A 184 20.49 -9.86 -24.64
N HIS A 185 19.72 -10.59 -25.44
CA HIS A 185 18.91 -11.72 -24.97
C HIS A 185 19.09 -12.95 -25.87
N GLY A 186 18.58 -14.10 -25.43
CA GLY A 186 18.55 -15.33 -26.23
C GLY A 186 17.45 -15.34 -27.30
N ASP A 187 17.48 -16.32 -28.20
CA ASP A 187 16.52 -16.43 -29.31
C ASP A 187 15.09 -16.79 -28.84
N PHE A 188 14.94 -17.34 -27.64
CA PHE A 188 13.66 -17.81 -27.09
C PHE A 188 13.34 -17.08 -25.78
N PRO A 189 12.06 -16.76 -25.52
CA PRO A 189 11.67 -16.13 -24.26
C PRO A 189 11.88 -17.10 -23.10
N GLU A 190 12.48 -16.63 -22.01
CA GLU A 190 12.63 -17.43 -20.78
C GLU A 190 11.30 -17.60 -20.05
N ARG A 191 10.38 -16.66 -20.23
CA ARG A 191 9.05 -16.70 -19.62
C ARG A 191 8.00 -16.31 -20.63
N VAL A 192 6.91 -17.08 -20.63
CA VAL A 192 5.70 -16.78 -21.38
C VAL A 192 4.55 -16.80 -20.39
N GLU A 193 3.83 -15.69 -20.29
CA GLU A 193 2.69 -15.56 -19.40
C GLU A 193 1.39 -15.47 -20.20
N PRO A 194 0.26 -15.94 -19.63
CA PRO A 194 -1.03 -15.82 -20.27
C PRO A 194 -1.34 -14.37 -20.67
N TYR A 195 -2.10 -14.22 -21.75
CA TYR A 195 -2.67 -12.94 -22.17
C TYR A 195 -3.29 -12.15 -21.00
N SER A 196 -2.90 -10.88 -20.88
CA SER A 196 -3.51 -9.90 -19.98
C SER A 196 -4.13 -8.77 -20.79
N ASP A 197 -5.33 -8.38 -20.39
CA ASP A 197 -6.06 -7.31 -21.05
C ASP A 197 -5.56 -5.94 -20.58
N TYR A 198 -4.63 -5.37 -21.36
CA TYR A 198 -4.15 -4.01 -21.17
C TYR A 198 -4.89 -2.98 -22.02
N THR A 199 -6.01 -3.33 -22.66
CA THR A 199 -6.71 -2.43 -23.61
C THR A 199 -7.19 -1.12 -22.97
N PHE A 200 -7.36 -1.07 -21.66
CA PHE A 200 -7.69 0.17 -20.95
C PHE A 200 -6.57 1.23 -21.04
N ILE A 201 -5.31 0.83 -21.13
CA ILE A 201 -4.15 1.73 -21.24
C ILE A 201 -4.20 2.55 -22.54
N PRO A 202 -4.24 1.94 -23.75
CA PRO A 202 -4.38 2.69 -24.99
C PRO A 202 -5.71 3.45 -25.08
N GLN A 203 -6.78 2.98 -24.44
CA GLN A 203 -8.04 3.73 -24.37
C GLN A 203 -7.90 5.03 -23.56
N ILE A 204 -7.29 4.97 -22.37
CA ILE A 204 -7.03 6.16 -21.55
C ILE A 204 -6.11 7.12 -22.29
N ALA A 205 -5.05 6.58 -22.88
CA ALA A 205 -4.12 7.35 -23.67
C ALA A 205 -4.87 8.06 -24.81
N SER A 206 -5.56 7.32 -25.68
CA SER A 206 -6.20 7.85 -26.90
C SER A 206 -7.27 8.91 -26.63
N ASN A 207 -7.97 8.80 -25.50
CA ASN A 207 -8.95 9.79 -25.05
C ASN A 207 -8.32 11.11 -24.56
N ASN A 208 -7.00 11.16 -24.35
CA ASN A 208 -6.30 12.27 -23.71
C ASN A 208 -5.03 12.70 -24.46
N GLN A 209 -5.15 12.87 -25.77
CA GLN A 209 -4.04 13.23 -26.65
C GLN A 209 -3.28 14.47 -26.18
N GLY A 210 -1.95 14.40 -26.20
CA GLY A 210 -1.05 15.50 -25.85
C GLY A 210 -0.92 15.79 -24.36
N ARG A 211 -1.56 15.00 -23.49
CA ARG A 211 -1.46 15.10 -22.03
C ARG A 211 -0.81 13.85 -21.44
N THR A 212 -0.14 14.05 -20.33
CA THR A 212 0.38 12.97 -19.47
C THR A 212 -0.63 12.76 -18.34
N LEU A 213 -1.11 11.53 -18.16
CA LEU A 213 -2.13 11.18 -17.18
C LEU A 213 -1.80 9.90 -16.44
N PHE A 214 -2.33 9.79 -15.23
CA PHE A 214 -2.28 8.56 -14.45
C PHE A 214 -3.56 7.76 -14.67
N SER A 215 -3.42 6.46 -14.88
CA SER A 215 -4.54 5.53 -14.88
C SER A 215 -5.16 5.45 -13.47
N PRO A 216 -6.42 5.02 -13.36
CA PRO A 216 -6.89 4.44 -12.12
C PRO A 216 -5.94 3.31 -11.68
N PRO A 217 -5.77 3.09 -10.37
CA PRO A 217 -4.99 1.97 -9.88
C PRO A 217 -5.65 0.65 -10.32
N PHE A 218 -4.84 -0.32 -10.74
CA PHE A 218 -5.30 -1.64 -11.16
C PHE A 218 -4.39 -2.72 -10.57
N ILE A 219 -4.91 -3.94 -10.54
CA ILE A 219 -4.14 -5.12 -10.15
C ILE A 219 -3.83 -5.85 -11.45
N ASP A 220 -2.56 -6.06 -11.71
CA ASP A 220 -2.12 -6.91 -12.82
C ASP A 220 -2.53 -8.36 -12.50
N SER A 221 -3.00 -9.11 -13.50
CA SER A 221 -3.38 -10.51 -13.31
C SER A 221 -2.22 -11.39 -12.81
N HIS A 222 -0.98 -10.97 -13.05
CA HIS A 222 0.22 -11.73 -12.71
C HIS A 222 0.92 -11.26 -11.45
N SER A 223 0.59 -10.06 -10.95
CA SER A 223 1.13 -9.53 -9.70
C SER A 223 0.02 -9.17 -8.72
N ASN A 224 0.17 -9.56 -7.45
CA ASN A 224 -0.72 -9.08 -6.39
C ASN A 224 -0.40 -7.63 -5.99
N GLN A 225 0.21 -6.85 -6.89
CA GLN A 225 0.63 -5.49 -6.65
C GLN A 225 -0.40 -4.51 -7.20
N LEU A 226 -0.59 -3.41 -6.48
CA LEU A 226 -1.44 -2.32 -6.94
C LEU A 226 -0.58 -1.41 -7.83
N SER A 227 -0.84 -1.43 -9.12
CA SER A 227 -0.08 -0.68 -10.12
C SER A 227 -0.83 0.58 -10.54
N ILE A 228 -0.06 1.64 -10.84
CA ILE A 228 -0.60 2.88 -11.40
C ILE A 228 0.21 3.19 -12.66
N ALA A 229 -0.46 3.18 -13.81
CA ALA A 229 0.19 3.50 -15.07
C ALA A 229 0.23 5.02 -15.28
N CYS A 230 1.41 5.58 -15.51
CA CYS A 230 1.54 6.92 -16.08
C CYS A 230 1.62 6.82 -17.60
N THR A 231 0.58 7.27 -18.29
CA THR A 231 0.45 7.21 -19.75
C THR A 231 0.67 8.58 -20.37
N SER A 232 1.49 8.65 -21.40
CA SER A 232 1.65 9.87 -22.21
C SER A 232 1.55 9.53 -23.69
N ILE A 233 0.69 10.27 -24.40
CA ILE A 233 0.55 10.12 -25.84
C ILE A 233 1.55 10.97 -26.59
N LEU A 234 2.17 10.32 -27.57
CA LEU A 234 2.83 10.97 -28.68
C LEU A 234 1.87 11.06 -29.87
N ALA A 235 1.26 12.23 -30.08
CA ALA A 235 0.59 12.51 -31.34
C ALA A 235 1.67 12.91 -32.36
N ILE A 236 1.93 12.06 -33.36
CA ILE A 236 2.79 12.38 -34.50
C ILE A 236 1.90 13.00 -35.60
N PRO A 237 1.96 14.32 -35.86
CA PRO A 237 1.21 14.92 -36.97
C PRO A 237 1.90 14.65 -38.32
N PRO A 238 1.19 14.63 -39.48
CA PRO A 238 -0.12 14.08 -39.78
C PRO A 238 -0.04 12.81 -40.67
N SER A 239 1.11 12.13 -40.79
CA SER A 239 1.31 11.05 -41.78
C SER A 239 1.29 9.62 -41.23
N SER A 240 1.31 9.39 -39.91
CA SER A 240 1.29 8.04 -39.35
C SER A 240 -0.01 7.79 -38.58
N LYS A 241 -0.76 6.78 -39.01
CA LYS A 241 -2.00 6.27 -38.37
C LYS A 241 -1.77 5.63 -37.01
N THR A 242 -0.53 5.56 -36.54
CA THR A 242 -0.13 4.90 -35.30
C THR A 242 -0.02 5.93 -34.19
N ILE A 243 -0.91 5.81 -33.21
CA ILE A 243 -0.78 6.50 -31.92
C ILE A 243 0.19 5.67 -31.09
N ASN A 244 1.37 6.21 -30.82
CA ASN A 244 2.32 5.60 -29.89
C ASN A 244 2.12 6.23 -28.51
N PHE A 245 2.10 5.40 -27.47
CA PHE A 245 2.05 5.87 -26.09
C PHE A 245 3.20 5.29 -25.29
N VAL A 246 3.64 6.01 -24.26
CA VAL A 246 4.53 5.49 -23.23
C VAL A 246 3.72 5.26 -21.98
N THR A 247 3.90 4.09 -21.38
CA THR A 247 3.37 3.76 -20.07
C THR A 247 4.48 3.38 -19.12
N MET A 248 4.48 3.99 -17.94
CA MET A 248 5.34 3.58 -16.83
C MET A 248 4.45 2.99 -15.75
N LEU A 249 4.79 1.80 -15.27
CA LEU A 249 4.18 1.18 -14.08
C LEU A 249 5.18 1.14 -12.93
#